data_AF-A0A0W8DPY6-F1
#
_entry.id   AF-A0A0W8DPY6-F1
#
_cell.length_a   1.000
_cell.length_b   1.000
_cell.length_c   1.000
_cell.angle_alpha   90.00
_cell.angle_beta   90.00
_cell.angle_gamma   90.00
#
_symmetry.space_group_name_H-M   'P 1'
#
loop_
_entity.id
_entity.type
_entity.pdbx_description
1 polymer ?
#
loop_
_entity_poly.entity_id
_entity_poly.type
_entity_poly.pdbx_seq_one_letter_code
_entity_poly.pdbx_strand_id
1 'polypeptide(L)'
;MAGAYWNVAPTHYYYVTDGVLCHFVMPQYNLHGNYFLGNTTVEPYTTTPASCSNHSFAFANYFYHGSIGYYSFYAEGEGTFCFLDNTAYDIVKGVGTLDINGAPLANDKGQIGYLKSYWYALAGSTLVLIRCWVLRRSYISCKRFAKHCDEMSEPVRFQDAFVYVQESMRLSAHGANNYQRGILLFLLLDQGLMSDLFLLITQEGLVGRIQCISLGYNLAGLMSMLFEMVESMNWISEKARVLVKRLLFNYETALIGELITAAVMQYYLTTLNRSGLRDTESEAETVSYYVMSLVGHGIIALGCVFVIVCTRSLGAVAFVLWRFGTLQVFFKPCSVDATLGVRYKLIFLNGYIWENGKLFYKVSSLKAFGLLRMVEGDGSEFLVYTKLRWRAIPRNYLYVCGRVLNENVRPCDERPCSGIVTLFDRALGGDIEDIHLNQSRRVSGKNGTSTNFKYLTSDIFIKSTFY
;
A
#
# COMPACT_ATOMS: atom_id res chain seq x y z
N MET A 1 8.78 -9.66 -18.39
CA MET A 1 10.16 -9.70 -17.88
C MET A 1 10.88 -10.66 -18.80
N ALA A 2 11.67 -10.12 -19.73
CA ALA A 2 12.41 -10.88 -20.73
C ALA A 2 13.44 -11.78 -20.07
N GLY A 3 13.49 -13.06 -20.42
CA GLY A 3 14.54 -13.97 -19.93
C GLY A 3 14.28 -14.55 -18.53
N ALA A 4 13.02 -14.65 -18.12
CA ALA A 4 12.61 -15.52 -17.02
C ALA A 4 12.62 -16.98 -17.50
N TYR A 5 13.28 -17.86 -16.74
CA TYR A 5 13.24 -19.30 -16.95
C TYR A 5 12.12 -19.88 -16.10
N TRP A 6 11.27 -20.67 -16.73
CA TRP A 6 10.10 -21.26 -16.11
C TRP A 6 10.20 -22.77 -16.26
N ASN A 7 10.22 -23.48 -15.12
CA ASN A 7 10.09 -24.92 -15.14
C ASN A 7 8.61 -25.26 -15.35
N VAL A 8 8.35 -25.98 -16.42
CA VAL A 8 7.02 -26.38 -16.84
C VAL A 8 6.92 -27.89 -16.64
N ALA A 9 5.98 -28.33 -15.79
CA ALA A 9 5.73 -29.75 -15.55
C ALA A 9 4.53 -30.21 -16.41
N PRO A 10 4.75 -31.02 -17.46
CA PRO A 10 3.67 -31.60 -18.23
C PRO A 10 2.96 -32.68 -17.39
N THR A 11 1.64 -32.64 -17.37
CA THR A 11 0.82 -33.55 -16.54
C THR A 11 0.13 -34.61 -17.38
N HIS A 12 -0.46 -34.23 -18.51
CA HIS A 12 -1.14 -35.12 -19.44
C HIS A 12 -1.12 -34.52 -20.85
N TYR A 13 -1.42 -35.33 -21.86
CA TYR A 13 -1.33 -34.92 -23.25
C TYR A 13 -2.47 -35.46 -24.11
N TYR A 14 -2.69 -34.79 -25.24
CA TYR A 14 -3.67 -35.13 -26.26
C TYR A 14 -2.98 -35.16 -27.63
N TYR A 15 -3.25 -36.20 -28.42
CA TYR A 15 -2.80 -36.26 -29.80
C TYR A 15 -3.64 -35.33 -30.68
N VAL A 16 -2.97 -34.53 -31.51
CA VAL A 16 -3.59 -33.67 -32.52
C VAL A 16 -2.91 -33.90 -33.88
N THR A 17 -3.54 -33.48 -34.98
CA THR A 17 -3.12 -33.88 -36.34
C THR A 17 -1.65 -33.59 -36.65
N ASP A 18 -1.11 -32.47 -36.17
CA ASP A 18 0.24 -32.00 -36.49
C ASP A 18 1.20 -32.02 -35.29
N GLY A 19 0.87 -32.75 -34.22
CA GLY A 19 1.70 -32.78 -33.02
C GLY A 19 0.99 -33.27 -31.76
N VAL A 20 1.44 -32.76 -30.62
CA VAL A 20 0.90 -33.12 -29.31
C VAL A 20 0.54 -31.85 -28.55
N LEU A 21 -0.64 -31.84 -27.92
CA LEU A 21 -1.05 -30.81 -26.99
C LEU A 21 -0.83 -31.32 -25.56
N CYS A 22 0.06 -30.68 -24.82
CA CYS A 22 0.40 -31.06 -23.45
C CYS A 22 -0.15 -30.04 -22.46
N HIS A 23 -0.92 -30.52 -21.48
CA HIS A 23 -1.32 -29.71 -20.33
C HIS A 23 -0.17 -29.63 -19.34
N PHE A 24 0.09 -28.43 -18.84
CA PHE A 24 1.15 -28.17 -17.90
C PHE A 24 0.72 -27.32 -16.72
N VAL A 25 1.50 -27.41 -15.66
CA VAL A 25 1.33 -26.61 -14.45
C VAL A 25 2.65 -25.97 -14.04
N MET A 26 2.55 -24.81 -13.40
CA MET A 26 3.67 -24.16 -12.72
C MET A 26 3.22 -23.82 -11.29
N PRO A 27 3.34 -24.79 -10.37
CA PRO A 27 2.75 -24.71 -9.03
C PRO A 27 3.03 -23.40 -8.32
N GLN A 28 4.29 -22.95 -8.37
CA GLN A 28 4.80 -21.79 -7.67
C GLN A 28 4.16 -20.45 -8.11
N TYR A 29 3.54 -20.42 -9.30
CA TYR A 29 2.91 -19.22 -9.85
C TYR A 29 1.40 -19.35 -10.08
N ASN A 30 0.75 -20.41 -9.61
CA ASN A 30 -0.67 -20.66 -9.92
C ASN A 30 -0.97 -20.73 -11.43
N LEU A 31 0.00 -21.15 -12.24
CA LEU A 31 -0.18 -21.19 -13.68
C LEU A 31 -0.56 -22.58 -14.13
N HIS A 32 -1.48 -22.60 -15.07
CA HIS A 32 -1.99 -23.79 -15.72
C HIS A 32 -2.19 -23.46 -17.18
N GLY A 33 -1.85 -24.35 -18.08
CA GLY A 33 -1.95 -24.05 -19.49
C GLY A 33 -1.79 -25.27 -20.35
N ASN A 34 -1.81 -25.04 -21.65
CA ASN A 34 -1.44 -26.06 -22.62
C ASN A 34 -0.37 -25.49 -23.55
N TYR A 35 0.56 -26.34 -23.94
CA TYR A 35 1.46 -26.06 -25.05
C TYR A 35 1.28 -27.10 -26.15
N PHE A 36 1.30 -26.62 -27.38
CA PHE A 36 1.38 -27.42 -28.59
C PHE A 36 2.85 -27.61 -28.96
N LEU A 37 3.24 -28.84 -29.24
CA LEU A 37 4.54 -29.21 -29.76
C LEU A 37 4.36 -29.89 -31.12
N GLY A 38 4.93 -29.28 -32.16
CA GLY A 38 4.88 -29.79 -33.53
C GLY A 38 5.73 -31.06 -33.71
N ASN A 39 5.35 -31.91 -34.66
CA ASN A 39 6.07 -33.14 -34.98
C ASN A 39 7.19 -32.96 -36.04
N THR A 40 7.27 -31.80 -36.69
CA THR A 40 8.28 -31.46 -37.70
C THR A 40 9.18 -30.31 -37.26
N THR A 41 10.42 -30.31 -37.73
CA THR A 41 11.35 -29.20 -37.48
C THR A 41 10.96 -27.95 -38.28
N VAL A 42 11.10 -26.78 -37.67
CA VAL A 42 10.79 -25.46 -38.24
C VAL A 42 11.98 -24.52 -38.10
N GLU A 43 11.95 -23.41 -38.84
CA GLU A 43 12.96 -22.37 -38.65
C GLU A 43 12.92 -21.84 -37.20
N PRO A 44 14.08 -21.68 -36.55
CA PRO A 44 14.16 -21.23 -35.16
C PRO A 44 13.58 -19.82 -35.00
N TYR A 45 12.88 -19.59 -33.89
CA TYR A 45 12.40 -18.25 -33.56
C TYR A 45 13.55 -17.29 -33.29
N THR A 46 13.35 -15.97 -33.42
CA THR A 46 14.42 -14.97 -33.28
C THR A 46 15.11 -14.96 -31.91
N THR A 47 14.44 -15.47 -30.88
CA THR A 47 14.95 -15.60 -29.50
C THR A 47 15.73 -16.90 -29.27
N THR A 48 15.70 -17.83 -30.23
CA THR A 48 16.32 -19.16 -30.11
C THR A 48 17.80 -19.09 -30.50
N PRO A 49 18.71 -19.74 -29.74
CA PRO A 49 20.12 -19.80 -30.08
C PRO A 49 20.38 -20.39 -31.47
N ALA A 50 21.36 -19.85 -32.19
CA ALA A 50 21.73 -20.33 -33.53
C ALA A 50 22.14 -21.82 -33.55
N SER A 51 22.61 -22.36 -32.42
CA SER A 51 22.94 -23.77 -32.23
C SER A 51 21.74 -24.71 -32.41
N CYS A 52 20.51 -24.22 -32.26
CA CYS A 52 19.28 -25.00 -32.32
C CYS A 52 18.59 -24.99 -33.70
N SER A 53 19.20 -24.39 -34.73
CA SER A 53 18.57 -24.14 -36.03
C SER A 53 17.99 -25.37 -36.74
N ASN A 54 18.64 -26.53 -36.63
CA ASN A 54 18.16 -27.79 -37.23
C ASN A 54 17.39 -28.70 -36.24
N HIS A 55 17.21 -28.26 -35.00
CA HIS A 55 16.62 -29.04 -33.91
C HIS A 55 15.50 -28.27 -33.21
N SER A 56 14.87 -27.35 -33.94
CA SER A 56 13.79 -26.49 -33.47
C SER A 56 12.44 -27.04 -33.92
N PHE A 57 11.50 -27.19 -33.00
CA PHE A 57 10.13 -27.62 -33.26
C PHE A 57 9.16 -26.47 -33.01
N ALA A 58 8.05 -26.45 -33.73
CA ALA A 58 7.00 -25.45 -33.52
C ALA A 58 6.47 -25.54 -32.09
N PHE A 59 6.44 -24.41 -31.39
CA PHE A 59 5.95 -24.32 -30.02
C PHE A 59 4.96 -23.16 -29.91
N ALA A 60 3.75 -23.45 -29.44
CA ALA A 60 2.76 -22.44 -29.10
C ALA A 60 2.18 -22.79 -27.75
N ASN A 61 1.97 -21.81 -26.88
CA ASN A 61 1.37 -22.05 -25.58
C ASN A 61 0.28 -21.04 -25.27
N TYR A 62 -0.56 -21.42 -24.34
CA TYR A 62 -1.34 -20.47 -23.58
C TYR A 62 -1.40 -20.94 -22.14
N PHE A 63 -1.49 -19.98 -21.23
CA PHE A 63 -1.65 -20.27 -19.82
C PHE A 63 -2.59 -19.28 -19.15
N TYR A 64 -3.19 -19.76 -18.08
CA TYR A 64 -4.03 -19.03 -17.18
C TYR A 64 -3.31 -18.85 -15.85
N HIS A 65 -3.39 -17.63 -15.31
CA HIS A 65 -3.04 -17.29 -13.95
C HIS A 65 -4.31 -17.06 -13.15
N GLY A 66 -4.63 -17.97 -12.22
CA GLY A 66 -5.83 -17.88 -11.41
C GLY A 66 -5.77 -16.71 -10.43
N SER A 67 -6.78 -15.85 -10.43
CA SER A 67 -7.00 -14.84 -9.39
C SER A 67 -7.67 -15.48 -8.16
N ILE A 68 -7.71 -14.77 -7.03
CA ILE A 68 -8.46 -15.18 -5.83
C ILE A 68 -9.98 -15.20 -6.11
N GLY A 69 -10.43 -14.50 -7.16
CA GLY A 69 -11.79 -14.53 -7.67
C GLY A 69 -12.09 -15.67 -8.66
N TYR A 70 -13.20 -15.55 -9.38
CA TYR A 70 -13.68 -16.54 -10.36
C TYR A 70 -13.05 -16.38 -11.76
N TYR A 71 -12.15 -15.42 -11.95
CA TYR A 71 -11.50 -15.18 -13.25
C TYR A 71 -10.01 -15.53 -13.22
N SER A 72 -9.44 -15.72 -14.40
CA SER A 72 -8.00 -15.91 -14.61
C SER A 72 -7.46 -14.91 -15.63
N PHE A 73 -6.23 -14.47 -15.43
CA PHE A 73 -5.48 -13.78 -16.47
C PHE A 73 -5.00 -14.81 -17.50
N TYR A 74 -5.07 -14.47 -18.76
CA TYR A 74 -4.69 -15.33 -19.89
C TYR A 74 -3.49 -14.72 -20.60
N ALA A 75 -2.52 -15.54 -20.96
CA ALA A 75 -1.46 -15.18 -21.88
C ALA A 75 -1.30 -16.28 -22.93
N GLU A 76 -1.00 -15.88 -24.15
CA GLU A 76 -0.62 -16.75 -25.26
C GLU A 76 0.77 -16.40 -25.75
N GLY A 77 1.54 -17.43 -26.05
CA GLY A 77 2.91 -17.32 -26.53
C GLY A 77 3.13 -18.17 -27.77
N GLU A 78 4.11 -17.76 -28.56
CA GLU A 78 4.55 -18.45 -29.76
C GLU A 78 6.08 -18.45 -29.80
N GLY A 79 6.67 -19.54 -30.28
CA GLY A 79 8.10 -19.71 -30.30
C GLY A 79 8.54 -21.04 -30.89
N THR A 80 9.73 -21.46 -30.48
CA THR A 80 10.29 -22.75 -30.89
C THR A 80 10.90 -23.50 -29.72
N PHE A 81 10.68 -24.80 -29.68
CA PHE A 81 11.29 -25.71 -28.71
C PHE A 81 12.61 -26.25 -29.28
N CYS A 82 13.71 -26.04 -28.58
CA CYS A 82 15.00 -26.61 -28.94
C CYS A 82 15.20 -27.97 -28.25
N PHE A 83 15.41 -29.00 -29.06
CA PHE A 83 15.64 -30.36 -28.56
C PHE A 83 17.03 -30.54 -27.91
N LEU A 84 18.02 -29.73 -28.28
CA LEU A 84 19.40 -29.89 -27.79
C LEU A 84 19.55 -29.49 -26.32
N ASP A 85 18.79 -28.51 -25.86
CA ASP A 85 18.86 -27.97 -24.50
C ASP A 85 17.53 -28.11 -23.72
N ASN A 86 16.54 -28.79 -24.32
CA ASN A 86 15.19 -28.96 -23.78
C ASN A 86 14.51 -27.65 -23.36
N THR A 87 14.78 -26.56 -24.07
CA THR A 87 14.23 -25.23 -23.75
C THR A 87 13.25 -24.77 -24.81
N ALA A 88 12.06 -24.34 -24.37
CA ALA A 88 11.13 -23.58 -25.21
C ALA A 88 11.51 -22.10 -25.18
N TYR A 89 11.82 -21.54 -26.35
CA TYR A 89 12.08 -20.13 -26.54
C TYR A 89 10.84 -19.49 -27.14
N ASP A 90 10.05 -18.81 -26.31
CA ASP A 90 8.80 -18.17 -26.72
C ASP A 90 8.79 -16.67 -26.46
N ILE A 91 7.85 -16.00 -27.12
CA ILE A 91 7.47 -14.63 -26.81
C ILE A 91 5.97 -14.57 -26.55
N VAL A 92 5.55 -13.67 -25.66
CA VAL A 92 4.13 -13.42 -25.43
C VAL A 92 3.54 -12.68 -26.62
N LYS A 93 2.56 -13.30 -27.28
CA LYS A 93 1.83 -12.78 -28.44
C LYS A 93 0.58 -12.00 -28.04
N GLY A 94 -0.09 -12.43 -26.96
CA GLY A 94 -1.35 -11.86 -26.53
C GLY A 94 -1.59 -12.04 -25.03
N VAL A 95 -2.40 -11.14 -24.48
CA VAL A 95 -2.87 -11.19 -23.09
C VAL A 95 -4.36 -10.93 -23.04
N GLY A 96 -5.05 -11.58 -22.10
CA GLY A 96 -6.50 -11.50 -21.95
C GLY A 96 -6.95 -11.85 -20.54
N THR A 97 -8.26 -11.98 -20.38
CA THR A 97 -8.87 -12.43 -19.13
C THR A 97 -10.07 -13.32 -19.44
N LEU A 98 -10.28 -14.36 -18.64
CA LEU A 98 -11.37 -15.32 -18.83
C LEU A 98 -12.01 -15.69 -17.49
N ASP A 99 -13.33 -15.80 -17.44
CA ASP A 99 -14.10 -16.25 -16.27
C ASP A 99 -14.01 -17.79 -16.11
N ILE A 100 -12.79 -18.29 -15.93
CA ILE A 100 -12.49 -19.68 -15.63
C ILE A 100 -11.54 -19.74 -14.44
N ASN A 101 -11.78 -20.67 -13.52
CA ASN A 101 -10.86 -20.99 -12.43
C ASN A 101 -11.15 -22.42 -11.93
N GLY A 102 -10.21 -23.03 -11.20
CA GLY A 102 -10.41 -24.35 -10.60
C GLY A 102 -10.29 -25.53 -11.58
N ALA A 103 -10.98 -26.63 -11.27
CA ALA A 103 -10.93 -27.88 -12.04
C ALA A 103 -11.27 -27.78 -13.54
N PRO A 104 -12.20 -26.91 -14.00
CA PRO A 104 -12.46 -26.72 -15.43
C PRO A 104 -11.22 -26.31 -16.23
N LEU A 105 -10.30 -25.59 -15.58
CA LEU A 105 -9.10 -25.05 -16.21
C LEU A 105 -8.11 -26.17 -16.58
N ALA A 106 -7.99 -27.20 -15.73
CA ALA A 106 -7.13 -28.35 -15.99
C ALA A 106 -7.59 -29.20 -17.19
N ASN A 107 -8.84 -29.04 -17.61
CA ASN A 107 -9.43 -29.76 -18.74
C ASN A 107 -9.69 -28.85 -19.95
N ASP A 108 -9.24 -27.59 -19.90
CA ASP A 108 -9.39 -26.69 -21.03
C ASP A 108 -8.53 -27.18 -22.19
N LYS A 109 -9.12 -27.23 -23.39
CA LYS A 109 -8.45 -27.62 -24.64
C LYS A 109 -8.21 -26.43 -25.55
N GLY A 110 -8.59 -25.24 -25.10
CA GLY A 110 -8.47 -24.00 -25.86
C GLY A 110 -9.71 -23.75 -26.70
N GLN A 111 -9.98 -22.48 -26.97
CA GLN A 111 -11.09 -22.04 -27.79
C GLN A 111 -10.60 -21.00 -28.81
N ILE A 112 -11.23 -21.00 -29.98
CA ILE A 112 -10.95 -20.02 -31.03
C ILE A 112 -11.83 -18.79 -30.80
N GLY A 113 -11.23 -17.64 -30.50
CA GLY A 113 -11.93 -16.36 -30.38
C GLY A 113 -11.43 -15.47 -29.24
N TYR A 114 -12.00 -14.26 -29.13
CA TYR A 114 -11.62 -13.32 -28.08
C TYR A 114 -12.28 -13.68 -26.74
N LEU A 115 -11.46 -14.09 -25.79
CA LEU A 115 -11.86 -14.43 -24.42
C LEU A 115 -12.17 -13.16 -23.62
N LYS A 116 -13.29 -13.16 -22.90
CA LYS A 116 -13.75 -12.02 -22.08
C LYS A 116 -14.05 -12.47 -20.65
N SER A 117 -13.64 -11.67 -19.68
CA SER A 117 -14.05 -11.82 -18.28
C SER A 117 -14.97 -10.67 -17.88
N TYR A 118 -16.22 -11.00 -17.55
CA TYR A 118 -17.17 -10.05 -16.98
C TYR A 118 -16.79 -9.71 -15.54
N TRP A 119 -16.25 -10.67 -14.79
CA TRP A 119 -15.78 -10.44 -13.42
C TRP A 119 -14.62 -9.45 -13.37
N TYR A 120 -13.62 -9.63 -14.23
CA TYR A 120 -12.51 -8.70 -14.36
C TYR A 120 -13.00 -7.32 -14.77
N ALA A 121 -13.90 -7.24 -15.76
CA ALA A 121 -14.48 -5.97 -16.19
C ALA A 121 -15.21 -5.26 -15.04
N LEU A 122 -15.99 -5.98 -14.24
CA LEU A 122 -16.72 -5.43 -13.09
C LEU A 122 -15.77 -4.96 -11.97
N ALA A 123 -14.84 -5.82 -11.55
CA ALA A 123 -13.90 -5.52 -10.47
C ALA A 123 -12.94 -4.40 -10.86
N GLY A 124 -12.40 -4.45 -12.08
CA GLY A 124 -11.55 -3.41 -12.66
C GLY A 124 -12.30 -2.07 -12.78
N SER A 125 -13.52 -2.06 -13.32
CA SER A 125 -14.34 -0.85 -13.39
C SER A 125 -14.62 -0.28 -12.00
N THR A 126 -14.88 -1.13 -11.02
CA THR A 126 -15.11 -0.71 -9.62
C THR A 126 -13.87 -0.03 -9.04
N LEU A 127 -12.69 -0.63 -9.22
CA LEU A 127 -11.43 -0.04 -8.76
C LEU A 127 -11.13 1.29 -9.45
N VAL A 128 -11.37 1.39 -10.76
CA VAL A 128 -11.21 2.63 -11.52
C VAL A 128 -12.16 3.71 -11.00
N LEU A 129 -13.44 3.39 -10.79
CA LEU A 129 -14.42 4.32 -10.23
C LEU A 129 -13.99 4.83 -8.85
N ILE A 130 -13.50 3.93 -7.98
CA ILE A 130 -12.95 4.31 -6.68
C ILE A 130 -11.78 5.28 -6.85
N ARG A 131 -10.81 4.99 -7.72
CA ARG A 131 -9.65 5.86 -7.98
C ARG A 131 -10.08 7.22 -8.53
N CYS A 132 -11.01 7.26 -9.48
CA CYS A 132 -11.57 8.50 -10.01
C CYS A 132 -12.24 9.33 -8.90
N TRP A 133 -12.96 8.68 -7.97
CA TRP A 133 -13.55 9.37 -6.81
C TRP A 133 -12.50 9.87 -5.83
N VAL A 134 -11.44 9.10 -5.56
CA VAL A 134 -10.30 9.56 -4.75
C VAL A 134 -9.68 10.81 -5.38
N LEU A 135 -9.37 10.78 -6.68
CA LEU A 135 -8.80 11.93 -7.39
C LEU A 135 -9.72 13.15 -7.34
N ARG A 136 -11.01 12.98 -7.59
CA ARG A 136 -11.99 14.06 -7.52
C ARG A 136 -12.06 14.68 -6.13
N ARG A 137 -12.15 13.86 -5.07
CA ARG A 137 -12.19 14.39 -3.69
C ARG A 137 -10.87 15.06 -3.32
N SER A 138 -9.73 14.50 -3.70
CA SER A 138 -8.42 15.11 -3.41
C SER A 138 -8.31 16.47 -4.10
N TYR A 139 -8.70 16.56 -5.37
CA TYR A 139 -8.74 17.83 -6.11
C TYR A 139 -9.60 18.89 -5.41
N ILE A 140 -10.82 18.55 -4.99
CA ILE A 140 -11.69 19.49 -4.27
C ILE A 140 -11.08 19.89 -2.93
N SER A 141 -10.45 18.96 -2.21
CA SER A 141 -9.77 19.26 -0.94
C SER A 141 -8.62 20.24 -1.14
N CYS A 142 -7.74 19.98 -2.10
CA CYS A 142 -6.61 20.84 -2.44
C CYS A 142 -7.07 22.24 -2.88
N LYS A 143 -8.13 22.32 -3.70
CA LYS A 143 -8.73 23.60 -4.10
C LYS A 143 -9.23 24.40 -2.91
N ARG A 144 -9.89 23.75 -1.94
CA ARG A 144 -10.39 24.41 -0.73
C ARG A 144 -9.25 24.84 0.21
N PHE A 145 -8.22 24.03 0.33
CA PHE A 145 -7.01 24.37 1.08
C PHE A 145 -6.33 25.62 0.50
N ALA A 146 -6.09 25.63 -0.82
CA ALA A 146 -5.53 26.79 -1.52
C ALA A 146 -6.39 28.04 -1.31
N LYS A 147 -7.72 27.94 -1.48
CA LYS A 147 -8.64 29.06 -1.23
C LYS A 147 -8.53 29.59 0.20
N HIS A 148 -8.41 28.71 1.20
CA HIS A 148 -8.29 29.14 2.59
C HIS A 148 -6.95 29.84 2.85
N CYS A 149 -5.87 29.36 2.23
CA CYS A 149 -4.58 30.06 2.25
C CYS A 149 -4.68 31.44 1.60
N ASP A 150 -5.37 31.58 0.47
CA ASP A 150 -5.60 32.89 -0.18
C ASP A 150 -6.40 33.83 0.73
N GLU A 151 -7.46 33.34 1.38
CA GLU A 151 -8.27 34.10 2.34
C GLU A 151 -7.46 34.59 3.55
N MET A 152 -6.45 33.82 3.97
CA MET A 152 -5.53 34.18 5.05
C MET A 152 -4.32 35.01 4.56
N SER A 153 -4.23 35.33 3.25
CA SER A 153 -3.07 36.00 2.63
C SER A 153 -1.76 35.25 2.83
N GLU A 154 -1.82 33.92 2.73
CA GLU A 154 -0.73 33.01 3.08
C GLU A 154 -0.25 32.22 1.85
N PRO A 155 1.01 32.34 1.42
CA PRO A 155 1.48 31.67 0.20
C PRO A 155 1.57 30.16 0.39
N VAL A 156 1.16 29.39 -0.62
CA VAL A 156 1.30 27.93 -0.62
C VAL A 156 2.64 27.56 -1.25
N ARG A 157 3.58 27.04 -0.45
CA ARG A 157 4.87 26.56 -0.97
C ARG A 157 4.70 25.18 -1.60
N PHE A 158 5.61 24.83 -2.51
CA PHE A 158 5.60 23.52 -3.17
C PHE A 158 5.61 22.35 -2.16
N GLN A 159 6.41 22.46 -1.10
CA GLN A 159 6.47 21.45 -0.04
C GLN A 159 5.13 21.29 0.70
N ASP A 160 4.47 22.40 1.01
CA ASP A 160 3.17 22.40 1.69
C ASP A 160 2.12 21.73 0.79
N ALA A 161 2.10 22.08 -0.49
CA ALA A 161 1.22 21.47 -1.48
C ALA A 161 1.48 19.96 -1.64
N PHE A 162 2.75 19.54 -1.69
CA PHE A 162 3.13 18.14 -1.85
C PHE A 162 2.64 17.27 -0.69
N VAL A 163 2.90 17.72 0.55
CA VAL A 163 2.44 17.02 1.77
C VAL A 163 0.92 16.95 1.81
N TYR A 164 0.24 18.08 1.57
CA TYR A 164 -1.22 18.12 1.60
C TYR A 164 -1.87 17.24 0.52
N VAL A 165 -1.33 17.25 -0.71
CA VAL A 165 -1.81 16.40 -1.81
C VAL A 165 -1.67 14.93 -1.45
N GLN A 166 -0.50 14.51 -0.95
CA GLN A 166 -0.27 13.12 -0.57
C GLN A 166 -1.18 12.65 0.59
N GLU A 167 -1.41 13.47 1.62
CA GLU A 167 -2.42 13.15 2.65
C GLU A 167 -3.82 13.02 2.04
N SER A 168 -4.18 13.93 1.12
CA SER A 168 -5.53 13.94 0.51
C SER A 168 -5.80 12.73 -0.39
N MET A 169 -4.76 12.11 -0.96
CA MET A 169 -4.84 10.95 -1.87
C MET A 169 -4.91 9.60 -1.15
N ARG A 170 -5.07 9.57 0.18
CA ARG A 170 -5.29 8.33 0.95
C ARG A 170 -6.45 7.53 0.33
N LEU A 171 -6.29 6.21 0.13
CA LEU A 171 -7.33 5.37 -0.48
C LEU A 171 -8.53 5.18 0.46
N SER A 172 -8.25 4.87 1.74
CA SER A 172 -9.23 4.86 2.82
C SER A 172 -9.37 6.27 3.43
N ALA A 173 -10.60 6.77 3.65
CA ALA A 173 -10.81 8.12 4.19
C ALA A 173 -11.25 8.08 5.66
N HIS A 174 -11.35 9.25 6.31
CA HIS A 174 -11.82 9.34 7.68
C HIS A 174 -13.25 8.81 7.80
N GLY A 175 -13.48 8.00 8.83
CA GLY A 175 -14.75 7.33 9.07
C GLY A 175 -14.99 6.09 8.22
N ALA A 176 -14.03 5.64 7.41
CA ALA A 176 -14.10 4.31 6.81
C ALA A 176 -14.07 3.24 7.92
N ASN A 177 -14.94 2.24 7.83
CA ASN A 177 -14.92 1.10 8.75
C ASN A 177 -13.97 0.00 8.24
N ASN A 178 -13.71 -1.03 9.06
CA ASN A 178 -12.78 -2.08 8.66
C ASN A 178 -13.30 -3.01 7.56
N TYR A 179 -14.63 -3.17 7.43
CA TYR A 179 -15.23 -3.88 6.29
C TYR A 179 -14.94 -3.16 4.97
N GLN A 180 -15.11 -1.85 4.95
CA GLN A 180 -14.81 -0.96 3.83
C GLN A 180 -13.33 -1.00 3.46
N ARG A 181 -12.44 -1.00 4.46
CA ARG A 181 -10.99 -1.20 4.25
C ARG A 181 -10.70 -2.60 3.70
N GLY A 182 -11.38 -3.64 4.18
CA GLY A 182 -11.26 -5.01 3.66
C GLY A 182 -11.64 -5.12 2.19
N ILE A 183 -12.74 -4.50 1.76
CA ILE A 183 -13.14 -4.46 0.34
C ILE A 183 -12.09 -3.75 -0.51
N LEU A 184 -11.57 -2.60 -0.05
CA LEU A 184 -10.50 -1.90 -0.76
C LEU A 184 -9.21 -2.71 -0.83
N LEU A 185 -8.86 -3.42 0.24
CA LEU A 185 -7.68 -4.28 0.31
C LEU A 185 -7.82 -5.43 -0.69
N PHE A 186 -8.99 -6.06 -0.76
CA PHE A 186 -9.29 -7.10 -1.74
C PHE A 186 -9.11 -6.59 -3.17
N LEU A 187 -9.73 -5.45 -3.53
CA LEU A 187 -9.61 -4.87 -4.88
C LEU A 187 -8.17 -4.42 -5.20
N LEU A 188 -7.43 -3.93 -4.21
CA LEU A 188 -6.04 -3.52 -4.40
C LEU A 188 -5.11 -4.71 -4.59
N LEU A 189 -5.34 -5.80 -3.88
CA LEU A 189 -4.58 -7.03 -3.99
C LEU A 189 -4.89 -7.73 -5.31
N ASP A 190 -6.16 -8.02 -5.58
CA ASP A 190 -6.60 -8.87 -6.68
C ASP A 190 -6.51 -8.17 -8.05
N GLN A 191 -6.85 -6.88 -8.15
CA GLN A 191 -6.81 -6.13 -9.42
C GLN A 191 -5.62 -5.19 -9.54
N GLY A 192 -5.05 -4.72 -8.43
CA GLY A 192 -3.83 -3.89 -8.46
C GLY A 192 -2.58 -4.77 -8.52
N LEU A 193 -2.23 -5.39 -7.41
CA LEU A 193 -0.97 -6.11 -7.22
C LEU A 193 -0.83 -7.31 -8.18
N MET A 194 -1.86 -8.16 -8.26
CA MET A 194 -1.79 -9.37 -9.10
C MET A 194 -1.76 -9.04 -10.60
N SER A 195 -2.53 -8.03 -11.05
CA SER A 195 -2.47 -7.55 -12.43
C SER A 195 -1.10 -6.98 -12.77
N ASP A 196 -0.49 -6.18 -11.88
CA ASP A 196 0.84 -5.63 -12.11
C ASP A 196 1.90 -6.74 -12.18
N LEU A 197 1.84 -7.74 -11.29
CA LEU A 197 2.73 -8.91 -11.32
C LEU A 197 2.57 -9.69 -12.63
N PHE A 198 1.33 -9.93 -13.07
CA PHE A 198 1.04 -10.62 -14.33
C PHE A 198 1.53 -9.83 -15.55
N LEU A 199 1.33 -8.51 -15.57
CA LEU A 199 1.83 -7.66 -16.64
C LEU A 199 3.36 -7.57 -16.61
N LEU A 200 3.97 -7.63 -15.43
CA LEU A 200 5.42 -7.61 -15.29
C LEU A 200 6.05 -8.86 -15.89
N ILE A 201 5.41 -10.03 -15.80
CA ILE A 201 5.94 -11.26 -16.43
C ILE A 201 5.78 -11.22 -17.94
N THR A 202 4.69 -10.64 -18.47
CA THR A 202 4.39 -10.61 -19.91
C THR A 202 5.04 -9.46 -20.68
N GLN A 203 5.41 -8.37 -20.01
CA GLN A 203 5.92 -7.16 -20.67
C GLN A 203 7.42 -6.94 -20.47
N GLU A 204 8.06 -6.33 -21.46
CA GLU A 204 9.50 -6.03 -21.46
C GLU A 204 9.76 -4.54 -21.71
N GLY A 205 11.04 -4.15 -21.61
CA GLY A 205 11.49 -2.80 -21.93
C GLY A 205 10.86 -1.71 -21.06
N LEU A 206 10.48 -0.59 -21.70
CA LEU A 206 9.93 0.58 -21.01
C LEU A 206 8.59 0.29 -20.33
N VAL A 207 7.74 -0.53 -20.96
CA VAL A 207 6.42 -0.85 -20.40
C VAL A 207 6.58 -1.67 -19.12
N GLY A 208 7.45 -2.68 -19.12
CA GLY A 208 7.77 -3.45 -17.91
C GLY A 208 8.31 -2.58 -16.77
N ARG A 209 9.13 -1.56 -17.07
CA ARG A 209 9.60 -0.60 -16.05
C ARG A 209 8.47 0.24 -15.47
N ILE A 210 7.52 0.67 -16.29
CA ILE A 210 6.32 1.39 -15.81
C ILE A 210 5.50 0.48 -14.89
N GLN A 211 5.37 -0.82 -15.22
CA GLN A 211 4.68 -1.77 -14.35
C GLN A 211 5.38 -1.96 -13.01
N CYS A 212 6.72 -2.01 -12.97
CA CYS A 212 7.46 -2.02 -11.70
C CYS A 212 7.10 -0.82 -10.80
N ILE A 213 6.91 0.36 -11.38
CA ILE A 213 6.52 1.57 -10.64
C ILE A 213 5.08 1.44 -10.13
N SER A 214 4.16 0.97 -10.97
CA SER A 214 2.76 0.68 -10.57
C SER A 214 2.72 -0.30 -9.40
N LEU A 215 3.50 -1.38 -9.48
CA LEU A 215 3.60 -2.41 -8.45
C LEU A 215 4.09 -1.85 -7.12
N GLY A 216 5.16 -1.03 -7.14
CA GLY A 216 5.68 -0.37 -5.96
C GLY A 216 4.63 0.53 -5.28
N TYR A 217 3.86 1.30 -6.07
CA TYR A 217 2.79 2.16 -5.58
C TYR A 217 1.63 1.35 -4.96
N ASN A 218 1.17 0.30 -5.64
CA ASN A 218 0.10 -0.57 -5.14
C ASN A 218 0.52 -1.29 -3.86
N LEU A 219 1.78 -1.72 -3.77
CA LEU A 219 2.32 -2.37 -2.58
C LEU A 219 2.44 -1.40 -1.39
N ALA A 220 2.90 -0.18 -1.63
CA ALA A 220 2.92 0.88 -0.61
C ALA A 220 1.48 1.23 -0.13
N GLY A 221 0.52 1.25 -1.04
CA GLY A 221 -0.90 1.39 -0.73
C GLY A 221 -1.42 0.26 0.16
N LEU A 222 -1.05 -0.99 -0.14
CA LEU A 222 -1.42 -2.17 0.62
C LEU A 222 -0.83 -2.12 2.04
N MET A 223 0.46 -1.80 2.18
CA MET A 223 1.11 -1.61 3.47
C MET A 223 0.42 -0.52 4.31
N SER A 224 0.11 0.62 3.69
CA SER A 224 -0.60 1.72 4.36
C SER A 224 -1.98 1.28 4.83
N MET A 225 -2.73 0.55 4.01
CA MET A 225 -4.08 0.10 4.35
C MET A 225 -4.09 -0.92 5.48
N LEU A 226 -3.18 -1.90 5.43
CA LEU A 226 -3.01 -2.89 6.50
C LEU A 226 -2.64 -2.20 7.82
N PHE A 227 -1.69 -1.27 7.78
CA PHE A 227 -1.30 -0.53 8.98
C PHE A 227 -2.46 0.30 9.54
N GLU A 228 -3.23 1.00 8.69
CA GLU A 228 -4.41 1.74 9.12
C GLU A 228 -5.50 0.85 9.74
N MET A 229 -5.68 -0.37 9.24
CA MET A 229 -6.61 -1.34 9.85
C MET A 229 -6.13 -1.74 11.24
N VAL A 230 -4.86 -2.11 11.38
CA VAL A 230 -4.26 -2.48 12.68
C VAL A 230 -4.31 -1.30 13.67
N GLU A 231 -4.03 -0.08 13.20
CA GLU A 231 -4.12 1.15 13.99
C GLU A 231 -5.55 1.40 14.47
N SER A 232 -6.55 1.23 13.58
CA SER A 232 -7.97 1.41 13.93
C SER A 232 -8.51 0.37 14.92
N MET A 233 -7.88 -0.80 15.01
CA MET A 233 -8.24 -1.85 15.95
C MET A 233 -7.56 -1.69 17.32
N ASN A 234 -6.70 -0.68 17.49
CA ASN A 234 -5.89 -0.45 18.70
C ASN A 234 -5.02 -1.65 19.10
N TRP A 235 -4.53 -2.42 18.12
CA TRP A 235 -3.70 -3.61 18.37
C TRP A 235 -2.22 -3.31 18.66
N ILE A 236 -1.79 -2.06 18.46
CA ILE A 236 -0.41 -1.63 18.64
C ILE A 236 -0.37 -0.53 19.71
N SER A 237 0.65 -0.56 20.58
CA SER A 237 0.88 0.50 21.57
C SER A 237 1.26 1.82 20.91
N GLU A 238 0.94 2.95 21.55
CA GLU A 238 1.28 4.29 21.02
C GLU A 238 2.77 4.46 20.68
N LYS A 239 3.67 3.92 21.52
CA LYS A 239 5.12 3.97 21.28
C LYS A 239 5.50 3.23 19.99
N ALA A 240 4.96 2.04 19.78
CA ALA A 240 5.21 1.26 18.57
C ALA A 240 4.55 1.88 17.34
N ARG A 241 3.34 2.44 17.48
CA ARG A 241 2.61 3.16 16.42
C ARG A 241 3.44 4.33 15.88
N VAL A 242 3.96 5.17 16.77
CA VAL A 242 4.79 6.32 16.40
C VAL A 242 6.11 5.88 15.77
N LEU A 243 6.79 4.88 16.35
CA LEU A 243 8.02 4.31 15.79
C LEU A 243 7.81 3.84 14.35
N VAL A 244 6.78 3.01 14.13
CA VAL A 244 6.46 2.47 12.80
C VAL A 244 6.11 3.59 11.83
N LYS A 245 5.31 4.58 12.24
CA LYS A 245 4.98 5.72 11.37
C LYS A 245 6.24 6.50 10.97
N ARG A 246 7.11 6.84 11.93
CA ARG A 246 8.34 7.61 11.65
C ARG A 246 9.33 6.83 10.78
N LEU A 247 9.41 5.51 10.97
CA LEU A 247 10.37 4.68 10.24
C LEU A 247 9.88 4.30 8.83
N LEU A 248 8.61 3.92 8.68
CA LEU A 248 8.07 3.32 7.45
C LEU A 248 7.08 4.20 6.69
N PHE A 249 6.44 5.15 7.38
CA PHE A 249 5.36 5.98 6.84
C PHE A 249 5.73 7.45 6.98
N ASN A 250 6.83 7.86 6.35
CA ASN A 250 7.25 9.26 6.29
C ASN A 250 7.37 9.77 4.86
N TYR A 251 7.23 11.09 4.71
CA TYR A 251 7.24 11.77 3.40
C TYR A 251 8.57 11.66 2.67
N GLU A 252 9.67 11.71 3.42
CA GLU A 252 11.03 11.76 2.89
C GLU A 252 11.41 10.44 2.20
N THR A 253 10.99 9.30 2.75
CA THR A 253 11.37 7.98 2.24
C THR A 253 10.25 7.25 1.53
N ALA A 254 9.00 7.70 1.61
CA ALA A 254 7.88 7.02 0.95
C ALA A 254 8.12 6.85 -0.56
N LEU A 255 8.38 7.96 -1.26
CA LEU A 255 8.60 7.99 -2.72
C LEU A 255 9.92 7.32 -3.11
N ILE A 256 10.99 7.58 -2.34
CA ILE A 256 12.32 6.97 -2.60
C ILE A 256 12.23 5.45 -2.45
N GLY A 257 11.53 4.96 -1.43
CA GLY A 257 11.30 3.54 -1.22
C GLY A 257 10.54 2.89 -2.37
N GLU A 258 9.52 3.56 -2.92
CA GLU A 258 8.76 3.07 -4.09
C GLU A 258 9.65 2.98 -5.34
N LEU A 259 10.47 4.01 -5.61
CA LEU A 259 11.37 4.05 -6.76
C LEU A 259 12.48 2.99 -6.68
N ILE A 260 13.12 2.85 -5.53
CA ILE A 260 14.16 1.83 -5.31
C ILE A 260 13.55 0.44 -5.40
N THR A 261 12.36 0.23 -4.85
CA THR A 261 11.66 -1.06 -4.96
C THR A 261 11.38 -1.38 -6.41
N ALA A 262 10.88 -0.43 -7.20
CA ALA A 262 10.65 -0.63 -8.63
C ALA A 262 11.95 -1.01 -9.38
N ALA A 263 13.09 -0.43 -8.99
CA ALA A 263 14.39 -0.74 -9.60
C ALA A 263 14.93 -2.12 -9.18
N VAL A 264 14.80 -2.49 -7.90
CA VAL A 264 15.30 -3.76 -7.36
C VAL A 264 14.39 -4.94 -7.70
N MET A 265 13.09 -4.69 -7.94
CA MET A 265 12.07 -5.70 -8.20
C MET A 265 12.48 -6.68 -9.29
N GLN A 266 13.00 -6.17 -10.41
CA GLN A 266 13.39 -7.00 -11.54
C GLN A 266 14.52 -7.96 -11.18
N TYR A 267 15.52 -7.46 -10.43
CA TYR A 267 16.62 -8.28 -9.95
C TYR A 267 16.11 -9.36 -8.98
N TYR A 268 15.28 -8.96 -8.02
CA TYR A 268 14.69 -9.88 -7.03
C TYR A 268 13.92 -11.02 -7.69
N LEU A 269 13.03 -10.71 -8.63
CA LEU A 269 12.23 -11.72 -9.34
C LEU A 269 13.12 -12.63 -10.21
N THR A 270 14.15 -12.08 -10.86
CA THR A 270 15.12 -12.89 -11.62
C THR A 270 15.87 -13.85 -10.71
N THR A 271 16.29 -13.41 -9.52
CA THR A 271 16.97 -14.26 -8.54
C THR A 271 16.05 -15.33 -7.97
N LEU A 272 14.78 -15.00 -7.70
CA LEU A 272 13.79 -15.99 -7.27
C LEU A 272 13.61 -17.09 -8.30
N ASN A 273 13.49 -16.75 -9.59
CA ASN A 273 13.34 -17.74 -10.66
C ASN A 273 14.57 -18.66 -10.80
N ARG A 274 15.74 -18.20 -10.35
CA ARG A 274 16.99 -19.00 -10.31
C ARG A 274 17.19 -19.75 -9.00
N SER A 275 16.30 -19.58 -8.02
CA SER A 275 16.39 -20.24 -6.72
C SER A 275 15.77 -21.64 -6.74
N GLY A 276 15.94 -22.40 -5.66
CA GLY A 276 15.33 -23.73 -5.50
C GLY A 276 13.79 -23.74 -5.50
N LEU A 277 13.11 -22.58 -5.51
CA LEU A 277 11.66 -22.51 -5.73
C LEU A 277 11.22 -23.17 -7.03
N ARG A 278 12.12 -23.26 -8.01
CA ARG A 278 11.89 -23.91 -9.29
C ARG A 278 11.75 -25.45 -9.18
N ASP A 279 12.20 -26.03 -8.08
CA ASP A 279 12.31 -27.48 -7.86
C ASP A 279 11.25 -27.95 -6.83
N THR A 280 10.03 -27.35 -6.87
CA THR A 280 8.95 -27.58 -5.87
C THR A 280 7.80 -28.46 -6.39
N GLU A 281 8.02 -29.19 -7.49
CA GLU A 281 7.03 -30.05 -8.14
C GLU A 281 6.56 -31.19 -7.23
N SER A 282 7.51 -31.92 -6.64
CA SER A 282 7.24 -33.05 -5.73
C SER A 282 6.39 -32.62 -4.52
N GLU A 283 6.71 -31.46 -3.94
CA GLU A 283 5.95 -30.87 -2.84
C GLU A 283 4.55 -30.42 -3.28
N ALA A 284 4.42 -29.88 -4.49
CA ALA A 284 3.14 -29.47 -5.04
C ALA A 284 2.21 -30.64 -5.33
N GLU A 285 2.74 -31.75 -5.84
CA GLU A 285 1.99 -33.01 -6.01
C GLU A 285 1.55 -33.60 -4.66
N THR A 286 2.41 -33.52 -3.65
CA THR A 286 2.13 -34.07 -2.32
C THR A 286 1.08 -33.27 -1.56
N VAL A 287 1.14 -31.94 -1.62
CA VAL A 287 0.27 -31.05 -0.81
C VAL A 287 -0.92 -30.57 -1.63
N SER A 288 -0.65 -29.79 -2.68
CA SER A 288 -1.60 -29.24 -3.65
C SER A 288 -0.89 -28.12 -4.42
N TYR A 289 -1.09 -28.08 -5.75
CA TYR A 289 -0.67 -26.96 -6.60
C TYR A 289 -1.19 -25.60 -6.10
N TYR A 290 -2.41 -25.53 -5.55
CA TYR A 290 -2.98 -24.28 -5.04
C TYR A 290 -2.31 -23.79 -3.76
N VAL A 291 -1.94 -24.71 -2.86
CA VAL A 291 -1.24 -24.35 -1.62
C VAL A 291 0.18 -23.90 -1.92
N MET A 292 0.89 -24.61 -2.78
CA MET A 292 2.25 -24.23 -3.19
C MET A 292 2.27 -22.92 -3.98
N SER A 293 1.23 -22.66 -4.77
CA SER A 293 0.99 -21.36 -5.39
C SER A 293 0.87 -20.24 -4.36
N LEU A 294 0.09 -20.44 -3.29
CA LEU A 294 -0.05 -19.43 -2.22
C LEU A 294 1.28 -19.16 -1.53
N VAL A 295 2.08 -20.21 -1.29
CA VAL A 295 3.43 -20.09 -0.74
C VAL A 295 4.34 -19.30 -1.68
N GLY A 296 4.35 -19.62 -2.97
CA GLY A 296 5.15 -18.92 -3.98
C GLY A 296 4.80 -17.43 -4.07
N HIS A 297 3.52 -17.09 -4.17
CA HIS A 297 3.05 -15.70 -4.14
C HIS A 297 3.38 -15.01 -2.82
N GLY A 298 3.28 -15.73 -1.70
CA GLY A 298 3.66 -15.24 -0.38
C GLY A 298 5.13 -14.85 -0.33
N ILE A 299 6.03 -15.69 -0.85
CA ILE A 299 7.47 -15.38 -0.90
C ILE A 299 7.72 -14.14 -1.76
N ILE A 300 7.12 -14.06 -2.95
CA ILE A 300 7.27 -12.91 -3.84
C ILE A 300 6.79 -11.64 -3.14
N ALA A 301 5.56 -11.63 -2.63
CA ALA A 301 4.96 -10.47 -1.98
C ALA A 301 5.75 -10.05 -0.74
N LEU A 302 6.14 -10.99 0.12
CA LEU A 302 6.91 -10.72 1.33
C LEU A 302 8.30 -10.17 1.02
N GLY A 303 8.98 -10.68 -0.02
CA GLY A 303 10.26 -10.13 -0.44
C GLY A 303 10.13 -8.70 -0.99
N CYS A 304 9.07 -8.41 -1.75
CA CYS A 304 8.78 -7.05 -2.19
C CYS A 304 8.54 -6.11 -1.00
N VAL A 305 7.74 -6.55 -0.02
CA VAL A 305 7.50 -5.80 1.23
C VAL A 305 8.81 -5.60 1.99
N PHE A 306 9.65 -6.63 2.08
CA PHE A 306 10.93 -6.57 2.76
C PHE A 306 11.85 -5.52 2.15
N VAL A 307 11.94 -5.46 0.81
CA VAL A 307 12.72 -4.42 0.11
C VAL A 307 12.20 -3.02 0.46
N ILE A 308 10.89 -2.77 0.35
CA ILE A 308 10.30 -1.46 0.71
C ILE A 308 10.61 -1.11 2.16
N VAL A 309 10.37 -2.04 3.09
CA VAL A 309 10.57 -1.83 4.53
C VAL A 309 12.03 -1.51 4.83
N CYS A 310 12.97 -2.27 4.28
CA CYS A 310 14.40 -2.05 4.45
C CYS A 310 14.82 -0.70 3.89
N THR A 311 14.45 -0.38 2.65
CA THR A 311 14.82 0.90 2.02
C THR A 311 14.25 2.09 2.79
N ARG A 312 12.98 2.04 3.19
CA ARG A 312 12.35 3.12 3.96
C ARG A 312 12.96 3.29 5.33
N SER A 313 13.24 2.19 6.03
CA SER A 313 13.86 2.21 7.36
C SER A 313 15.27 2.76 7.31
N LEU A 314 16.11 2.26 6.40
CA LEU A 314 17.48 2.74 6.22
C LEU A 314 17.52 4.21 5.83
N GLY A 315 16.65 4.62 4.89
CA GLY A 315 16.52 6.01 4.50
C GLY A 315 16.09 6.92 5.66
N ALA A 316 15.16 6.47 6.49
CA ALA A 316 14.64 7.27 7.60
C ALA A 316 15.71 7.40 8.69
N VAL A 317 16.41 6.32 9.02
CA VAL A 317 17.52 6.30 9.97
C VAL A 317 18.64 7.23 9.51
N ALA A 318 19.07 7.11 8.24
CA ALA A 318 20.09 7.97 7.66
C ALA A 318 19.66 9.45 7.69
N PHE A 319 18.41 9.74 7.30
CA PHE A 319 17.88 11.10 7.32
C PHE A 319 17.85 11.69 8.73
N VAL A 320 17.34 10.95 9.72
CA VAL A 320 17.23 11.41 11.11
C VAL A 320 18.61 11.63 11.73
N LEU A 321 19.55 10.71 11.50
CA LEU A 321 20.94 10.88 11.94
C LEU A 321 21.58 12.10 11.31
N TRP A 322 21.42 12.29 10.01
CA TRP A 322 21.98 13.44 9.30
C TRP A 322 21.36 14.77 9.78
N ARG A 323 20.06 14.81 10.02
CA ARG A 323 19.32 16.05 10.32
C ARG A 323 19.36 16.45 11.80
N PHE A 324 19.30 15.48 12.71
CA PHE A 324 19.14 15.70 14.15
C PHE A 324 20.32 15.17 14.99
N GLY A 325 21.22 14.37 14.40
CA GLY A 325 22.35 13.77 15.11
C GLY A 325 21.96 12.72 16.17
N THR A 326 20.69 12.32 16.25
CA THR A 326 20.19 11.40 17.28
C THR A 326 19.02 10.55 16.79
N LEU A 327 19.01 9.27 17.17
CA LEU A 327 17.90 8.35 16.90
C LEU A 327 16.73 8.49 17.88
N GLN A 328 16.87 9.33 18.92
CA GLN A 328 15.81 9.53 19.91
C GLN A 328 14.53 10.11 19.29
N VAL A 329 14.64 10.77 18.13
CA VAL A 329 13.51 11.26 17.32
C VAL A 329 12.52 10.14 16.99
N PHE A 330 12.94 8.88 16.89
CA PHE A 330 12.01 7.79 16.60
C PHE A 330 11.14 7.39 17.80
N PHE A 331 11.62 7.61 19.03
CA PHE A 331 11.01 7.08 20.23
C PHE A 331 10.31 8.14 21.09
N LYS A 332 10.71 9.41 20.96
CA LYS A 332 10.14 10.49 21.79
C LYS A 332 8.69 10.80 21.41
N PRO A 333 7.76 10.89 22.38
CA PRO A 333 6.39 11.27 22.09
C PRO A 333 6.32 12.72 21.59
N CYS A 334 5.28 13.01 20.80
CA CYS A 334 4.89 14.36 20.43
C CYS A 334 3.38 14.49 20.64
N SER A 335 2.95 15.50 21.38
CA SER A 335 1.54 15.73 21.71
C SER A 335 0.64 15.89 20.47
N VAL A 336 1.17 16.44 19.37
CA VAL A 336 0.49 16.54 18.07
C VAL A 336 0.29 15.15 17.45
N ASP A 337 1.32 14.31 17.38
CA ASP A 337 1.21 12.94 16.81
C ASP A 337 0.19 12.07 17.55
N ALA A 338 0.16 12.21 18.88
CA ALA A 338 -0.79 11.52 19.73
C ALA A 338 -2.22 12.03 19.48
N THR A 339 -2.39 13.35 19.36
CA THR A 339 -3.70 13.96 19.08
C THR A 339 -4.22 13.59 17.71
N LEU A 340 -3.36 13.59 16.69
CA LEU A 340 -3.73 13.26 15.32
C LEU A 340 -4.06 11.77 15.17
N GLY A 341 -3.32 10.87 15.80
CA GLY A 341 -3.68 9.45 15.83
C GLY A 341 -3.74 8.84 14.42
N VAL A 342 -4.85 8.13 14.15
CA VAL A 342 -5.21 7.52 12.84
C VAL A 342 -5.57 8.53 11.74
N ARG A 343 -5.67 9.82 12.06
CA ARG A 343 -6.17 10.86 11.14
C ARG A 343 -5.18 11.15 10.01
N TYR A 344 -3.89 11.06 10.30
CA TYR A 344 -2.83 11.29 9.33
C TYR A 344 -2.18 9.99 8.87
N LYS A 345 -1.91 9.92 7.55
CA LYS A 345 -1.33 8.78 6.88
C LYS A 345 0.18 8.70 7.10
N LEU A 346 0.88 9.81 6.89
CA LEU A 346 2.34 9.88 6.90
C LEU A 346 2.84 10.94 7.90
N ILE A 347 4.05 10.76 8.40
CA ILE A 347 4.77 11.73 9.24
C ILE A 347 5.77 12.52 8.40
N PHE A 348 5.88 13.81 8.66
CA PHE A 348 6.84 14.69 8.00
C PHE A 348 8.07 14.90 8.90
N LEU A 349 9.13 14.12 8.69
CA LEU A 349 10.29 14.08 9.60
C LEU A 349 11.06 15.39 9.62
N ASN A 350 11.28 16.01 8.45
CA ASN A 350 11.90 17.33 8.35
C ASN A 350 11.02 18.44 8.94
N GLY A 351 9.74 18.14 9.19
CA GLY A 351 8.81 19.06 9.82
C GLY A 351 9.02 19.24 11.31
N TYR A 352 9.80 18.37 11.94
CA TYR A 352 10.11 18.48 13.35
C TYR A 352 11.21 19.53 13.66
N ILE A 353 11.14 20.00 14.89
CA ILE A 353 12.14 20.74 15.64
C ILE A 353 12.50 19.87 16.85
N TRP A 354 13.80 19.69 17.07
CA TRP A 354 14.33 18.99 18.21
C TRP A 354 14.95 20.00 19.17
N GLU A 355 14.28 20.25 20.29
CA GLU A 355 14.69 21.24 21.28
C GLU A 355 14.57 20.65 22.69
N ASN A 356 15.63 20.77 23.50
CA ASN A 356 15.66 20.32 24.89
C ASN A 356 15.21 18.86 25.09
N GLY A 357 15.53 17.98 24.14
CA GLY A 357 15.15 16.56 24.18
C GLY A 357 13.66 16.28 23.88
N LYS A 358 12.93 17.28 23.36
CA LYS A 358 11.52 17.22 23.01
C LYS A 358 11.30 17.49 21.52
N LEU A 359 10.18 16.98 21.01
CA LEU A 359 9.78 17.08 19.60
C LEU A 359 8.63 18.07 19.42
N PHE A 360 8.84 19.04 18.55
CA PHE A 360 7.82 20.01 18.13
C PHE A 360 7.68 20.03 16.61
N TYR A 361 6.51 20.35 16.09
CA TYR A 361 6.30 20.63 14.69
C TYR A 361 6.47 22.12 14.39
N LYS A 362 7.16 22.44 13.29
CA LYS A 362 7.24 23.79 12.74
C LYS A 362 5.85 24.28 12.36
N VAL A 363 5.63 25.60 12.45
CA VAL A 363 4.43 26.26 11.94
C VAL A 363 4.18 25.91 10.47
N SER A 364 5.23 25.94 9.63
CA SER A 364 5.13 25.57 8.22
C SER A 364 4.69 24.12 8.02
N SER A 365 5.09 23.21 8.91
CA SER A 365 4.69 21.80 8.83
C SER A 365 3.26 21.58 9.28
N LEU A 366 2.81 22.28 10.33
CA LEU A 366 1.39 22.30 10.70
C LEU A 366 0.52 22.80 9.54
N LYS A 367 0.95 23.87 8.87
CA LYS A 367 0.30 24.38 7.64
C LYS A 367 0.32 23.35 6.51
N ALA A 368 1.44 22.69 6.26
CA ALA A 368 1.57 21.64 5.23
C ALA A 368 0.61 20.47 5.44
N PHE A 369 0.36 20.10 6.71
CA PHE A 369 -0.66 19.12 7.07
C PHE A 369 -2.10 19.64 6.93
N GLY A 370 -2.29 20.94 6.68
CA GLY A 370 -3.59 21.59 6.71
C GLY A 370 -4.19 21.70 8.12
N LEU A 371 -3.33 21.77 9.14
CA LEU A 371 -3.71 22.01 10.52
C LEU A 371 -3.84 23.50 10.77
N LEU A 372 -4.93 23.89 11.41
CA LEU A 372 -5.33 25.27 11.62
C LEU A 372 -5.61 25.52 13.11
N ARG A 373 -5.47 26.77 13.54
CA ARG A 373 -5.84 27.24 14.86
C ARG A 373 -7.27 27.73 14.84
N MET A 374 -8.07 27.32 15.81
CA MET A 374 -9.38 27.92 16.07
C MET A 374 -9.39 28.56 17.45
N VAL A 375 -9.93 29.78 17.53
CA VAL A 375 -10.14 30.48 18.81
C VAL A 375 -11.64 30.65 19.04
N GLU A 376 -12.11 30.22 20.22
CA GLU A 376 -13.49 30.45 20.65
C GLU A 376 -13.63 31.80 21.38
N GLY A 377 -14.87 32.25 21.59
CA GLY A 377 -15.16 33.53 22.24
C GLY A 377 -14.64 33.64 23.68
N ASP A 378 -14.31 32.52 24.33
CA ASP A 378 -13.69 32.45 25.66
C ASP A 378 -12.15 32.58 25.61
N GLY A 379 -11.56 32.69 24.41
CA GLY A 379 -10.11 32.73 24.20
C GLY A 379 -9.44 31.34 24.21
N SER A 380 -10.20 30.25 24.31
CA SER A 380 -9.64 28.90 24.23
C SER A 380 -9.18 28.58 22.80
N GLU A 381 -7.93 28.09 22.69
CA GLU A 381 -7.34 27.68 21.42
C GLU A 381 -7.51 26.18 21.16
N PHE A 382 -7.80 25.84 19.91
CA PHE A 382 -8.04 24.47 19.45
C PHE A 382 -7.29 24.16 18.15
N LEU A 383 -6.89 22.90 18.02
CA LEU A 383 -6.33 22.32 16.81
C LEU A 383 -7.45 21.83 15.90
N VAL A 384 -7.47 22.37 14.68
CA VAL A 384 -8.44 22.05 13.64
C VAL A 384 -7.76 21.35 12.48
N TYR A 385 -8.46 20.38 11.89
CA TYR A 385 -8.00 19.63 10.72
C TYR A 385 -9.12 19.47 9.69
N THR A 386 -8.74 19.08 8.47
CA THR A 386 -9.68 18.79 7.39
C THR A 386 -10.15 17.33 7.43
N LYS A 387 -11.45 17.12 7.67
CA LYS A 387 -12.06 15.79 7.66
C LYS A 387 -12.53 15.39 6.26
N LEU A 388 -11.89 14.37 5.71
CA LEU A 388 -12.26 13.74 4.43
C LEU A 388 -13.13 12.51 4.66
N ARG A 389 -14.37 12.47 4.14
CA ARG A 389 -15.21 11.26 4.17
C ARG A 389 -15.11 10.49 2.86
N TRP A 390 -15.54 9.23 2.90
CA TRP A 390 -15.43 8.29 1.79
C TRP A 390 -16.16 8.76 0.51
N ARG A 391 -17.43 9.19 0.64
CA ARG A 391 -18.31 9.53 -0.49
C ARG A 391 -18.35 11.03 -0.86
N ALA A 392 -17.90 11.91 0.01
CA ALA A 392 -17.94 13.35 -0.22
C ALA A 392 -17.03 14.12 0.74
N ILE A 393 -16.68 15.34 0.35
CA ILE A 393 -16.18 16.32 1.31
C ILE A 393 -17.40 17.06 1.87
N PRO A 394 -17.66 17.01 3.19
CA PRO A 394 -18.77 17.74 3.78
C PRO A 394 -18.62 19.25 3.49
N ARG A 395 -19.74 19.99 3.47
CA ARG A 395 -19.71 21.45 3.33
C ARG A 395 -18.89 22.08 4.47
N ASN A 396 -19.12 21.61 5.69
CA ASN A 396 -18.31 21.92 6.87
C ASN A 396 -17.26 20.81 7.04
N TYR A 397 -16.07 21.02 6.50
CA TYR A 397 -15.00 20.02 6.48
C TYR A 397 -13.93 20.26 7.55
N LEU A 398 -13.98 21.39 8.25
CA LEU A 398 -13.07 21.71 9.35
C LEU A 398 -13.64 21.16 10.67
N TYR A 399 -12.85 20.36 11.36
CA TYR A 399 -13.20 19.74 12.64
C TYR A 399 -12.11 19.99 13.67
N VAL A 400 -12.52 20.21 14.91
CA VAL A 400 -11.63 20.30 16.07
C VAL A 400 -11.25 18.89 16.53
N CYS A 401 -9.97 18.65 16.82
CA CYS A 401 -9.48 17.36 17.34
C CYS A 401 -8.64 17.47 18.61
N GLY A 402 -8.20 18.68 18.99
CA GLY A 402 -7.45 18.86 20.22
C GLY A 402 -7.55 20.28 20.77
N ARG A 403 -7.33 20.41 22.08
CA ARG A 403 -7.19 21.70 22.77
C ARG A 403 -5.70 22.05 22.87
N VAL A 404 -5.35 23.28 22.54
CA VAL A 404 -3.98 23.77 22.60
C VAL A 404 -3.75 24.44 23.96
N LEU A 405 -2.69 24.02 24.65
CA LEU A 405 -2.27 24.55 25.94
C LEU A 405 -0.78 24.93 25.83
N ASN A 406 -0.52 26.23 25.63
CA ASN A 406 0.80 26.75 25.26
C ASN A 406 1.29 26.09 23.97
N GLU A 407 2.30 25.22 24.07
CA GLU A 407 2.89 24.49 22.94
C GLU A 407 2.36 23.05 22.82
N ASN A 408 1.66 22.55 23.84
CA ASN A 408 1.15 21.17 23.86
C ASN A 408 -0.28 21.08 23.31
N VAL A 409 -0.61 19.95 22.69
CA VAL A 409 -1.97 19.65 22.24
C VAL A 409 -2.53 18.47 23.00
N ARG A 410 -3.72 18.63 23.58
CA ARG A 410 -4.47 17.53 24.22
C ARG A 410 -5.61 17.08 23.31
N PRO A 411 -5.83 15.76 23.12
CA PRO A 411 -7.01 15.26 22.42
C PRO A 411 -8.30 15.77 23.07
N CYS A 412 -9.31 16.07 22.25
CA CYS A 412 -10.66 16.39 22.72
C CYS A 412 -11.72 15.75 21.82
N ASP A 413 -12.98 15.82 22.26
CA ASP A 413 -14.11 15.30 21.49
C ASP A 413 -14.23 16.02 20.15
N GLU A 414 -14.32 15.22 19.10
CA GLU A 414 -14.34 15.74 17.74
C GLU A 414 -15.64 16.49 17.46
N ARG A 415 -15.53 17.75 17.05
CA ARG A 415 -16.70 18.60 16.76
C ARG A 415 -16.47 19.52 15.57
N PRO A 416 -17.54 19.97 14.88
CA PRO A 416 -17.41 20.95 13.81
C PRO A 416 -16.75 22.24 14.30
N CYS A 417 -15.94 22.86 13.45
CA CYS A 417 -15.33 24.15 13.71
C CYS A 417 -16.41 25.25 13.77
N SER A 418 -16.42 26.03 14.86
CA SER A 418 -17.40 27.10 15.13
C SER A 418 -16.77 28.46 15.41
N GLY A 419 -15.44 28.52 15.60
CA GLY A 419 -14.71 29.74 15.93
C GLY A 419 -13.99 30.38 14.74
N ILE A 420 -13.23 31.44 15.01
CA ILE A 420 -12.38 32.09 14.01
C ILE A 420 -11.17 31.19 13.75
N VAL A 421 -10.90 30.93 12.48
CA VAL A 421 -9.82 30.05 12.03
C VAL A 421 -8.65 30.87 11.51
N THR A 422 -7.46 30.59 12.02
CA THR A 422 -6.20 31.20 11.58
C THR A 422 -5.11 30.14 11.47
N LEU A 423 -3.93 30.51 10.96
CA LEU A 423 -2.73 29.70 11.16
C LEU A 423 -2.22 29.78 12.61
N PHE A 424 -1.39 28.81 12.98
CA PHE A 424 -0.59 28.90 14.19
C PHE A 424 0.57 29.87 13.98
N ASP A 425 0.94 30.57 15.04
CA ASP A 425 2.07 31.49 15.12
C ASP A 425 3.30 30.86 15.78
N ARG A 426 3.15 29.66 16.36
CA ARG A 426 4.18 28.98 17.14
C ARG A 426 4.23 27.48 16.84
N ALA A 427 5.38 26.88 17.16
CA ALA A 427 5.57 25.45 17.08
C ALA A 427 4.71 24.73 18.13
N LEU A 428 4.20 23.54 17.79
CA LEU A 428 3.39 22.72 18.68
C LEU A 428 3.98 21.31 18.82
N GLY A 429 3.95 20.75 20.01
CA GLY A 429 4.49 19.43 20.29
C GLY A 429 4.76 19.26 21.78
N GLY A 430 5.90 18.68 22.14
CA GLY A 430 6.24 18.41 23.53
C GLY A 430 5.63 17.13 24.09
N ASP A 431 5.92 16.88 25.37
CA ASP A 431 5.50 15.67 26.09
C ASP A 431 4.13 15.87 26.74
N ILE A 432 3.33 14.81 26.76
CA ILE A 432 1.97 14.84 27.34
C ILE A 432 2.04 14.88 28.88
N GLU A 433 3.14 14.36 29.46
CA GLU A 433 3.33 14.24 30.92
C GLU A 433 3.60 15.59 31.62
N ASP A 434 4.19 16.58 30.94
CA ASP A 434 4.48 17.90 31.51
C ASP A 434 3.21 18.68 31.92
N ILE A 435 2.05 18.23 31.45
CA ILE A 435 0.79 18.89 31.73
C ILE A 435 0.26 18.54 33.14
N HIS A 436 0.65 17.38 33.70
CA HIS A 436 0.37 17.07 35.11
C HIS A 436 1.20 17.94 36.06
N LEU A 437 2.45 18.23 35.72
CA LEU A 437 3.34 19.08 36.52
C LEU A 437 2.94 20.55 36.48
N ASN A 438 2.50 21.07 35.32
CA ASN A 438 2.04 22.45 35.21
C ASN A 438 0.63 22.69 35.77
N GLN A 439 -0.27 21.69 35.79
CA GLN A 439 -1.50 21.76 36.58
C GLN A 439 -1.21 21.72 38.08
N SER A 440 -0.27 20.89 38.54
CA SER A 440 0.13 20.84 39.95
C SER A 440 0.78 22.14 40.43
N ARG A 441 1.63 22.79 39.63
CA ARG A 441 2.21 24.11 39.96
C ARG A 441 1.19 25.26 39.94
N ARG A 442 0.19 25.24 39.04
CA ARG A 442 -0.90 26.25 39.06
C ARG A 442 -1.88 26.05 40.22
N VAL A 443 -2.11 24.81 40.64
CA VAL A 443 -2.95 24.50 41.81
C VAL A 443 -2.20 24.77 43.12
N SER A 444 -0.89 24.52 43.19
CA SER A 444 -0.06 24.83 44.37
C SER A 444 0.17 26.33 44.60
N GLY A 445 -0.06 27.19 43.61
CA GLY A 445 0.01 28.67 43.75
C GLY A 445 -1.31 29.32 44.20
N LYS A 446 -2.38 28.54 44.32
CA LYS A 446 -3.70 29.00 44.80
C LYS A 446 -4.34 27.88 45.61
N ASN A 447 -3.97 27.78 46.89
CA ASN A 447 -4.84 27.46 48.03
C ASN A 447 -3.98 26.93 49.19
N GLY A 448 -3.51 27.86 50.02
CA GLY A 448 -3.34 27.54 51.42
C GLY A 448 -4.73 27.44 52.06
N THR A 449 -5.21 26.21 52.26
CA THR A 449 -6.06 25.81 53.38
C THR A 449 -6.19 24.29 53.38
N SER A 450 -5.63 23.70 54.41
CA SER A 450 -5.86 22.34 54.91
C SER A 450 -7.33 21.93 54.88
N THR A 451 -7.63 20.72 54.40
CA THR A 451 -8.52 19.77 55.10
C THR A 451 -8.39 18.36 54.51
N ASN A 452 -8.39 17.39 55.42
CA ASN A 452 -8.08 15.97 55.23
C ASN A 452 -9.33 15.12 54.92
N PHE A 453 -9.11 14.03 54.18
CA PHE A 453 -9.76 12.70 54.31
C PHE A 453 -11.27 12.52 54.01
N LYS A 454 -11.60 11.68 52.99
CA LYS A 454 -11.89 10.23 53.16
C LYS A 454 -12.30 9.55 51.85
N TYR A 455 -11.77 8.33 51.67
CA TYR A 455 -12.20 7.32 50.71
C TYR A 455 -13.66 6.90 50.95
N LEU A 456 -14.41 6.64 49.88
CA LEU A 456 -15.41 5.57 49.88
C LEU A 456 -15.62 5.02 48.46
N THR A 457 -15.48 3.71 48.38
CA THR A 457 -15.67 2.81 47.24
C THR A 457 -17.15 2.46 47.03
N SER A 458 -17.41 1.84 45.88
CA SER A 458 -18.43 0.82 45.54
C SER A 458 -19.72 1.24 44.82
N ASP A 459 -20.05 0.36 43.84
CA ASP A 459 -21.33 0.05 43.18
C ASP A 459 -21.70 0.88 41.93
N ILE A 460 -21.41 0.43 40.70
CA ILE A 460 -22.04 -0.68 39.92
C ILE A 460 -23.56 -0.55 39.88
N PHE A 461 -24.13 -0.17 38.71
CA PHE A 461 -25.26 -0.86 38.08
C PHE A 461 -25.54 -0.36 36.64
N ILE A 462 -25.30 -1.26 35.67
CA ILE A 462 -26.07 -1.63 34.46
C ILE A 462 -26.96 -0.58 33.77
N LYS A 463 -26.69 -0.30 32.48
CA LYS A 463 -27.68 0.01 31.42
C LYS A 463 -27.13 -0.54 30.08
N SER A 464 -27.62 -1.67 29.58
CA SER A 464 -28.80 -1.83 28.71
C SER A 464 -28.63 -1.22 27.31
N THR A 465 -28.23 -2.10 26.39
CA THR A 465 -28.25 -1.97 24.93
C THR A 465 -29.69 -1.98 24.40
N PHE A 466 -29.87 -1.51 23.15
CA PHE A 466 -31.05 -1.43 22.26
C PHE A 466 -31.69 -0.04 22.16
N TYR A 467 -31.28 0.73 21.15
CA TYR A 467 -32.00 0.89 19.86
C TYR A 467 -31.04 1.42 18.79
#